data_AF-A0A430HQ17-F1
#
_entry.id   AF-A0A430HQ17-F1
#
_cell.length_a   1.000
_cell.length_b   1.000
_cell.length_c   1.000
_cell.angle_alpha   90.00
_cell.angle_beta   90.00
_cell.angle_gamma   90.00
#
_symmetry.space_group_name_H-M   'P 1'
#
loop_
_entity.id
_entity.type
_entity.pdbx_description
1 polymer ?
#
loop_
_entity_poly.entity_id
_entity_poly.type
_entity_poly.pdbx_seq_one_letter_code
_entity_poly.pdbx_strand_id
1 'polypeptide(L)'
;MGWSEQREVDPAPFLASLAADGYVRFPQAKRFFQRFGGLAGDMPAYRVAGALDRIDFDPARTIACTCRETVRSYEARVQETLVVIGMAYNGHMVLLLSESGRVYGGYDTSFGA
;
A
#
# COMPACT_ATOMS: atom_id res chain seq x y z
N MET A 1 -2.53 -16.38 5.40
CA MET A 1 -1.41 -15.67 4.76
C MET A 1 -0.13 -16.47 4.92
N GLY A 2 0.62 -16.71 3.84
CA GLY A 2 1.88 -17.47 3.85
C GLY A 2 3.10 -16.62 4.25
N TRP A 3 2.95 -15.73 5.23
CA TRP A 3 4.07 -14.92 5.73
C TRP A 3 4.90 -15.72 6.74
N SER A 4 6.22 -15.53 6.71
CA SER A 4 7.15 -15.98 7.74
C SER A 4 8.23 -14.92 7.96
N GLU A 5 8.90 -14.95 9.11
CA GLU A 5 9.97 -13.99 9.40
C GLU A 5 11.14 -14.08 8.42
N GLN A 6 11.37 -15.27 7.87
CA GLN A 6 12.44 -15.61 6.92
C GLN A 6 12.05 -15.29 5.47
N ARG A 7 10.81 -14.85 5.22
CA ARG A 7 10.36 -14.53 3.87
C ARG A 7 11.15 -13.35 3.32
N GLU A 8 11.75 -13.58 2.17
CA GLU A 8 12.39 -12.56 1.34
C GLU A 8 12.03 -12.82 -0.12
N VAL A 9 11.49 -11.81 -0.79
CA VAL A 9 11.16 -11.85 -2.22
C VAL A 9 11.86 -10.72 -2.96
N ASP A 10 12.00 -10.87 -4.28
CA ASP A 10 12.55 -9.80 -5.12
C ASP A 10 11.64 -8.56 -5.09
N PRO A 11 12.11 -7.41 -4.59
CA PRO A 11 11.31 -6.20 -4.55
C PRO A 11 11.25 -5.48 -5.90
N ALA A 12 12.07 -5.87 -6.88
CA ALA A 12 12.26 -5.11 -8.12
C ALA A 12 10.96 -4.87 -8.91
N PRO A 13 10.03 -5.83 -9.07
CA PRO A 13 8.79 -5.60 -9.80
C PRO A 13 7.90 -4.53 -9.13
N PHE A 14 7.81 -4.55 -7.80
CA PHE A 14 7.04 -3.58 -7.02
C PHE A 14 7.65 -2.18 -7.06
N LEU A 15 8.99 -2.10 -7.01
CA LEU A 15 9.69 -0.84 -7.13
C LEU A 15 9.65 -0.29 -8.58
N ALA A 16 9.56 -1.15 -9.58
CA ALA A 16 9.41 -0.74 -10.97
C ALA A 16 8.03 -0.12 -11.23
N SER A 17 6.95 -0.69 -10.71
CA SER A 17 5.61 -0.11 -10.86
C SER A 17 5.50 1.27 -10.20
N LEU A 18 6.04 1.42 -8.99
CA LEU A 18 6.12 2.73 -8.31
C LEU A 18 6.87 3.77 -9.14
N ALA A 19 8.03 3.39 -9.71
CA ALA A 19 8.81 4.31 -10.53
C ALA A 19 8.07 4.72 -11.81
N ALA A 20 7.38 3.77 -12.46
CA ALA A 20 6.61 4.02 -13.66
C ALA A 20 5.45 5.00 -13.42
N ASP A 21 4.88 5.01 -12.22
CA ASP A 21 3.82 5.94 -11.81
C ASP A 21 4.35 7.26 -11.18
N GLY A 22 5.67 7.48 -11.19
CA GLY A 22 6.28 8.74 -10.75
C GLY A 22 6.43 8.87 -9.23
N TYR A 23 6.47 7.76 -8.49
CA TYR A 23 6.83 7.76 -7.08
C TYR A 23 8.35 7.84 -6.89
N VAL A 24 8.76 8.61 -5.87
CA VAL A 24 10.14 8.63 -5.39
C VAL A 24 10.34 7.42 -4.48
N ARG A 25 11.31 6.57 -4.83
CA ARG A 25 11.61 5.34 -4.09
C ARG A 25 12.69 5.61 -3.05
N PHE A 26 12.53 5.03 -1.88
CA PHE A 26 13.48 5.11 -0.77
C PHE A 26 13.76 3.72 -0.18
N PRO A 27 14.86 3.54 0.58
CA PRO A 27 15.30 2.23 1.08
C PRO A 27 14.23 1.45 1.87
N GLN A 28 13.37 2.16 2.60
CA GLN A 28 12.29 1.60 3.42
C GLN A 28 11.24 0.91 2.54
N ALA A 29 10.92 1.45 1.35
CA ALA A 29 10.04 0.80 0.38
C ALA A 29 10.63 -0.53 -0.12
N LYS A 30 11.93 -0.55 -0.44
CA LYS A 30 12.62 -1.80 -0.83
C LYS A 30 12.51 -2.86 0.27
N ARG A 31 12.85 -2.49 1.51
CA ARG A 31 12.80 -3.40 2.67
C ARG A 31 11.39 -3.91 2.93
N PHE A 32 10.38 -3.04 2.77
CA PHE A 32 8.98 -3.42 2.91
C PHE A 32 8.60 -4.48 1.87
N PHE A 33 8.82 -4.22 0.58
CA PHE A 33 8.44 -5.17 -0.48
C PHE A 33 9.23 -6.47 -0.45
N GLN A 34 10.50 -6.44 0.00
CA GLN A 34 11.27 -7.67 0.23
C GLN A 34 10.55 -8.61 1.21
N ARG A 35 9.93 -8.09 2.25
CA ARG A 35 9.28 -8.93 3.28
C ARG A 35 7.81 -9.17 3.01
N PHE A 36 7.11 -8.19 2.46
CA PHE A 36 5.64 -8.19 2.38
C PHE A 36 5.08 -8.15 0.97
N GLY A 37 5.87 -7.75 -0.04
CA GLY A 37 5.39 -7.57 -1.41
C GLY A 37 4.73 -8.83 -1.96
N GLY A 38 3.55 -8.66 -2.56
CA GLY A 38 2.75 -9.75 -3.14
C GLY A 38 1.99 -10.61 -2.13
N LEU A 39 2.08 -10.33 -0.83
CA LEU A 39 1.22 -11.00 0.15
C LEU A 39 -0.20 -10.44 0.05
N ALA A 40 -1.16 -11.34 0.21
CA ALA A 40 -2.56 -11.00 0.36
C ALA A 40 -3.23 -11.99 1.31
N GLY A 41 -4.33 -11.58 1.91
CA GLY A 41 -5.13 -12.44 2.76
C GLY A 41 -6.46 -11.83 3.12
N ASP A 42 -7.33 -12.68 3.63
CA ASP A 42 -8.62 -12.30 4.15
C ASP A 42 -8.55 -12.32 5.68
N MET A 43 -9.13 -11.32 6.31
CA MET A 43 -9.21 -11.13 7.75
C MET A 43 -10.67 -10.90 8.16
N PRO A 44 -11.09 -11.32 9.36
CA PRO A 44 -12.46 -11.06 9.83
C PRO A 44 -12.80 -9.58 9.75
N ALA A 45 -13.93 -9.26 9.14
CA ALA A 45 -14.37 -7.88 9.02
C ALA A 45 -14.71 -7.33 10.39
N TYR A 46 -14.26 -6.10 10.68
CA TYR A 46 -14.45 -5.50 12.00
C TYR A 46 -15.93 -5.24 12.34
N ARG A 47 -16.75 -4.86 11.35
CA ARG A 47 -18.13 -4.41 11.57
C ARG A 47 -19.21 -5.46 11.32
N VAL A 48 -18.92 -6.50 10.54
CA VAL A 48 -19.92 -7.48 10.10
C VAL A 48 -19.46 -8.87 10.48
N ALA A 49 -20.13 -9.46 11.47
CA ALA A 49 -19.83 -10.80 11.93
C ALA A 49 -19.99 -11.82 10.78
N GLY A 50 -18.96 -12.65 10.59
CA GLY A 50 -18.93 -13.65 9.51
C GLY A 50 -18.51 -13.11 8.14
N ALA A 51 -18.33 -11.80 7.97
CA ALA A 51 -17.74 -11.24 6.76
C ALA A 51 -16.20 -11.20 6.85
N LEU A 52 -15.56 -11.12 5.69
CA LEU A 52 -14.11 -11.00 5.56
C LEU A 52 -13.74 -9.69 4.84
N ASP A 53 -12.71 -9.04 5.33
CA ASP A 53 -12.00 -7.94 4.69
C ASP A 53 -10.70 -8.47 4.06
N ARG A 54 -10.44 -8.08 2.82
CA ARG A 54 -9.20 -8.41 2.13
C ARG A 54 -8.15 -7.32 2.35
N ILE A 55 -6.92 -7.76 2.57
CA ILE A 55 -5.70 -6.94 2.53
C ILE A 55 -4.74 -7.51 1.49
N ASP A 56 -4.03 -6.63 0.79
CA ASP A 56 -2.93 -7.01 -0.09
C ASP A 56 -1.81 -5.96 -0.07
N PHE A 57 -0.61 -6.41 -0.43
CA PHE A 57 0.59 -5.59 -0.55
C PHE A 57 1.11 -5.60 -1.98
N ASP A 58 0.30 -5.05 -2.90
CA ASP A 58 0.63 -4.90 -4.31
C ASP A 58 0.47 -3.43 -4.76
N PRO A 59 1.58 -2.69 -4.96
CA PRO A 59 1.51 -1.30 -5.37
C PRO A 59 0.94 -1.14 -6.79
N ALA A 60 1.11 -2.11 -7.70
CA ALA A 60 0.56 -2.00 -9.05
C ALA A 60 -0.98 -2.02 -9.00
N ARG A 61 -1.54 -2.87 -8.13
CA ARG A 61 -2.98 -2.89 -7.87
C ARG A 61 -3.44 -1.57 -7.23
N THR A 62 -2.71 -1.06 -6.24
CA THR A 62 -3.06 0.20 -5.59
C THR A 62 -3.04 1.40 -6.54
N ILE A 63 -2.03 1.50 -7.41
CA ILE A 63 -1.92 2.55 -8.45
C ILE A 63 -3.16 2.56 -9.37
N ALA A 64 -3.73 1.40 -9.68
CA ALA A 64 -4.96 1.34 -10.48
C ALA A 64 -6.20 1.89 -9.75
N CYS A 65 -6.15 2.03 -8.42
CA CYS A 65 -7.26 2.46 -7.58
C CYS A 65 -7.06 3.84 -6.93
N THR A 66 -5.90 4.45 -7.09
CA THR A 66 -5.58 5.77 -6.53
C THR A 66 -4.74 6.58 -7.51
N CYS A 67 -4.91 7.89 -7.55
CA CYS A 67 -4.08 8.73 -8.40
C CYS A 67 -2.93 9.36 -7.61
N ARG A 68 -1.82 9.63 -8.30
CA ARG A 68 -0.64 10.26 -7.69
C ARG A 68 -0.94 11.59 -7.00
N GLU A 69 -1.90 12.36 -7.52
CA GLU A 69 -2.33 13.65 -6.97
C GLU A 69 -2.94 13.53 -5.56
N THR A 70 -3.81 12.53 -5.34
CA THR A 70 -4.34 12.23 -4.00
C THR A 70 -3.21 11.95 -3.03
N VAL A 71 -2.22 11.15 -3.44
CA VAL A 71 -1.06 10.87 -2.58
C VAL A 71 -0.21 12.11 -2.33
N ARG A 72 -0.04 13.01 -3.31
CA ARG A 72 0.64 14.31 -3.08
C ARG A 72 -0.07 15.14 -2.01
N SER A 73 -1.40 15.11 -1.98
CA SER A 73 -2.16 15.79 -0.93
C SER A 73 -1.86 15.21 0.46
N TYR A 74 -1.63 13.91 0.57
CA TYR A 74 -1.22 13.27 1.82
C TYR A 74 0.21 13.63 2.20
N GLU A 75 1.15 13.59 1.24
CA GLU A 75 2.54 14.02 1.45
C GLU A 75 2.59 15.45 2.03
N ALA A 76 1.76 16.37 1.50
CA ALA A 76 1.65 17.74 2.00
C ALA A 76 1.08 17.83 3.43
N ARG A 77 0.26 16.86 3.88
CA ARG A 77 -0.27 16.84 5.25
C ARG A 77 0.72 16.27 6.25
N VAL A 78 1.42 15.19 5.86
CA VAL A 78 2.35 14.49 6.76
C VAL A 78 3.79 15.03 6.68
N GLN A 79 4.07 15.90 5.69
CA GLN A 79 5.38 16.50 5.45
C GLN A 79 6.49 15.46 5.23
N GLU A 80 6.16 14.35 4.58
CA GLU A 80 7.07 13.27 4.22
C GLU A 80 6.74 12.75 2.82
N THR A 81 7.75 12.24 2.12
CA THR A 81 7.55 11.51 0.87
C THR A 81 6.84 10.18 1.13
N LEU A 82 5.83 9.85 0.32
CA LEU A 82 5.01 8.64 0.48
C LEU A 82 5.07 7.77 -0.77
N VAL A 83 5.02 6.45 -0.56
CA VAL A 83 4.72 5.48 -1.62
C VAL A 83 3.50 4.66 -1.23
N VAL A 84 2.74 4.23 -2.23
CA VAL A 84 1.69 3.24 -2.01
C VAL A 84 2.29 1.85 -1.84
N ILE A 85 1.74 1.07 -0.93
CA ILE A 85 2.27 -0.27 -0.61
C ILE A 85 1.24 -1.39 -0.74
N GLY A 86 -0.04 -1.05 -0.82
CA GLY A 86 -1.12 -2.02 -0.87
C GLY A 86 -2.48 -1.42 -0.56
N MET A 87 -3.46 -2.29 -0.38
CA MET A 87 -4.84 -1.94 -0.05
C MET A 87 -5.33 -2.75 1.15
N ALA A 88 -6.18 -2.14 1.97
CA ALA A 88 -6.91 -2.81 3.04
C ALA A 88 -8.42 -2.59 2.90
N TYR A 89 -9.20 -3.32 3.70
CA TYR A 89 -10.66 -3.23 3.75
C TYR A 89 -11.30 -3.39 2.38
N ASN A 90 -10.99 -4.48 1.67
CA ASN A 90 -11.57 -4.78 0.35
C ASN A 90 -11.31 -3.70 -0.73
N GLY A 91 -10.22 -2.94 -0.60
CA GLY A 91 -9.87 -1.88 -1.54
C GLY A 91 -10.44 -0.50 -1.18
N HIS A 92 -11.05 -0.35 0.00
CA HIS A 92 -11.54 0.95 0.47
C HIS A 92 -10.48 1.80 1.16
N MET A 93 -9.34 1.22 1.53
CA MET A 93 -8.23 1.95 2.16
C MET A 93 -6.94 1.73 1.39
N VAL A 94 -6.32 2.84 0.99
CA VAL A 94 -4.97 2.84 0.43
C VAL A 94 -3.97 2.78 1.58
N LEU A 95 -3.03 1.85 1.52
CA LEU A 95 -1.91 1.79 2.47
C LEU A 95 -0.71 2.53 1.89
N LEU A 96 -0.10 3.38 2.70
CA LEU A 96 1.07 4.16 2.33
C LEU A 96 2.22 3.92 3.29
N LEU A 97 3.44 3.99 2.79
CA LEU A 97 4.67 3.97 3.56
C LEU A 97 5.39 5.30 3.35
N SER A 98 5.90 5.90 4.41
CA SER A 98 6.75 7.08 4.32
C SER A 98 8.23 6.75 4.28
N GLU A 99 9.03 7.73 3.87
CA GLU A 99 10.49 7.63 3.87
C GLU A 99 11.08 7.41 5.28
N SER A 100 10.42 7.85 6.35
CA SER A 100 10.83 7.52 7.72
C SER A 100 10.45 6.10 8.15
N GLY A 101 9.67 5.37 7.34
CA GLY A 101 9.21 4.01 7.62
C GLY A 101 7.87 3.93 8.36
N ARG A 102 7.13 5.04 8.47
CA ARG A 102 5.79 5.05 9.06
C ARG A 102 4.77 4.55 8.04
N VAL A 103 3.75 3.84 8.53
CA VAL A 103 2.64 3.35 7.69
C VAL A 103 1.38 4.18 7.96
N TYR A 104 0.72 4.59 6.89
CA TYR A 104 -0.51 5.39 6.93
C TYR A 104 -1.62 4.69 6.14
N GLY A 105 -2.87 4.98 6.52
CA GLY A 105 -4.06 4.59 5.78
C GLY A 105 -4.75 5.82 5.21
N GLY A 106 -4.84 5.89 3.88
CA GLY A 106 -5.69 6.85 3.18
C GLY A 106 -7.08 6.28 3.01
N TYR A 107 -8.07 6.90 3.66
CA TYR A 107 -9.48 6.58 3.47
C TYR A 107 -10.18 7.81 2.91
N ASP A 108 -10.01 8.03 1.61
CA ASP A 108 -10.75 9.08 0.91
C ASP A 108 -11.93 8.48 0.19
N THR A 109 -13.13 8.96 0.53
CA THR A 109 -14.33 8.78 -0.28
C THR A 109 -14.21 9.63 -1.53
N SER A 110 -13.50 9.12 -2.53
CA SER A 110 -13.56 9.68 -3.88
C SER A 110 -14.85 9.18 -4.54
N PHE A 111 -16.00 9.80 -4.20
CA PHE A 111 -17.15 9.72 -5.10
C PHE A 111 -16.79 10.55 -6.33
N GLY A 112 -16.66 9.89 -7.47
CA GLY A 112 -16.68 10.58 -8.75
C GLY A 112 -18.01 11.32 -8.90
N ALA A 113 -17.92 12.58 -9.32
CA ALA A 113 -19.02 13.29 -9.95
C ALA A 113 -19.40 12.62 -11.29
#